data_AF-A0A1G6ZLP7-F1
#
_entry.id   AF-A0A1G6ZLP7-F1
#
_cell.length_a   1.000
_cell.length_b   1.000
_cell.length_c   1.000
_cell.angle_alpha   90.00
_cell.angle_beta   90.00
_cell.angle_gamma   90.00
#
_symmetry.space_group_name_H-M   'P 1'
#
loop_
_entity.id
_entity.type
_entity.pdbx_description
1 polymer ?
#
loop_
_entity_poly.entity_id
_entity_poly.type
_entity_poly.pdbx_seq_one_letter_code
_entity_poly.pdbx_strand_id
1 'polypeptide(L)'
;MSPGPQLRDIQLPPEPGLWPWPPGVWLLLLVAVLLVARLVLHARRRAVRRRALQRWQGAMRAILEDSTAAGVERVAAASELLRRAVRQRDPEAAVLEGARWRAHLAALGPLPADDPGLDLLVEGPWRPRLADTDTELALSRANERLQRLLETFP
;
A
#
# COMPACT_ATOMS: atom_id res chain seq x y z
N MET A 1 21.67 -42.57 85.33
CA MET A 1 20.90 -41.47 84.73
C MET A 1 21.71 -40.96 83.55
N SER A 2 21.47 -41.50 82.36
CA SER A 2 22.18 -41.08 81.16
C SER A 2 21.52 -39.81 80.62
N PRO A 3 22.29 -38.74 80.31
CA PRO A 3 21.72 -37.52 79.80
C PRO A 3 21.02 -37.82 78.46
N GLY A 4 19.78 -37.34 78.33
CA GLY A 4 18.96 -37.56 77.14
C GLY A 4 19.57 -36.89 75.89
N PRO A 5 19.19 -37.35 74.69
CA PRO A 5 19.79 -36.87 73.44
C PRO A 5 19.61 -35.36 73.28
N GLN A 6 20.69 -34.63 73.04
CA GLN A 6 20.62 -33.20 72.74
C GLN A 6 20.00 -33.01 71.35
N LEU A 7 18.83 -32.36 71.30
CA LEU A 7 18.23 -31.92 70.04
C LEU A 7 19.15 -30.88 69.39
N ARG A 8 19.69 -31.22 68.22
CA ARG A 8 20.42 -30.29 67.38
C ARG A 8 19.42 -29.56 66.49
N ASP A 9 19.48 -28.23 66.53
CA ASP A 9 18.62 -27.36 65.72
C ASP A 9 18.68 -27.75 64.24
N ILE A 10 17.51 -27.94 63.64
CA ILE A 10 17.36 -28.24 62.22
C ILE A 10 17.65 -26.94 61.47
N GLN A 11 18.84 -26.85 60.84
CA GLN A 11 19.11 -25.80 59.87
C GLN A 11 18.21 -26.02 58.66
N LEU A 12 17.29 -25.08 58.42
CA LEU A 12 16.51 -25.06 57.18
C LEU A 12 17.47 -24.80 56.01
N PRO A 13 17.36 -25.54 54.90
CA PRO A 13 18.12 -25.23 53.70
C PRO A 13 17.75 -23.82 53.23
N PRO A 14 18.74 -23.04 52.74
CA PRO A 14 18.47 -21.73 52.16
C PRO A 14 17.44 -21.86 51.04
N GLU A 15 16.59 -20.84 50.91
CA GLU A 15 15.48 -20.81 49.95
C GLU A 15 15.97 -21.27 48.58
N PRO A 16 15.29 -22.24 47.92
CA PRO A 16 15.73 -22.75 46.65
C PRO A 16 15.77 -21.60 45.64
N GLY A 17 16.97 -21.15 45.31
CA GLY A 17 17.21 -20.10 44.33
C GLY A 17 16.49 -20.47 43.04
N LEU A 18 15.75 -19.49 42.50
CA LEU A 18 14.94 -19.53 41.28
C LEU A 18 15.37 -20.66 40.34
N TRP A 19 14.77 -21.84 40.52
CA TRP A 19 15.09 -23.02 39.74
C TRP A 19 14.90 -22.67 38.26
N PRO A 20 15.80 -23.10 37.36
CA PRO A 20 15.78 -22.72 35.96
C PRO A 20 14.40 -22.94 35.38
N TRP A 21 13.88 -21.87 34.76
CA TRP A 21 12.64 -21.91 33.99
C TRP A 21 12.61 -23.20 33.17
N PRO A 22 11.55 -24.02 33.28
CA PRO A 22 11.47 -25.30 32.59
C PRO A 22 11.87 -25.10 31.13
N PRO A 23 12.71 -25.96 30.54
CA PRO A 23 13.27 -25.71 29.21
C PRO A 23 12.20 -25.46 28.11
N GLY A 24 10.97 -25.94 28.32
CA GLY A 24 9.81 -25.66 27.44
C GLY A 24 9.39 -24.19 27.38
N VAL A 25 9.69 -23.37 28.39
CA VAL A 25 9.40 -21.92 28.38
C VAL A 25 10.23 -21.21 27.30
N TRP A 26 11.46 -21.66 27.04
CA TRP A 26 12.28 -21.13 25.95
C TRP A 26 11.68 -21.42 24.59
N LEU A 27 11.08 -22.60 24.40
CA LEU A 27 10.38 -22.94 23.16
C LEU A 27 9.13 -22.05 22.97
N LEU A 28 8.36 -21.83 24.03
CA LEU A 28 7.22 -20.91 24.03
C LEU A 28 7.64 -19.48 23.71
N LEU A 29 8.73 -19.00 24.33
CA LEU A 29 9.31 -17.69 24.03
C LEU A 29 9.73 -17.59 22.57
N LEU A 30 10.42 -18.59 22.04
CA LEU A 30 10.84 -18.62 20.64
C LEU A 30 9.63 -18.54 19.69
N VAL A 31 8.59 -19.33 19.95
CA VAL A 31 7.35 -19.32 19.15
C VAL A 31 6.66 -17.96 19.26
N ALA A 32 6.57 -17.38 20.46
CA ALA A 32 5.98 -16.05 20.66
C ALA A 32 6.75 -14.97 19.88
N VAL A 33 8.09 -14.99 19.93
CA VAL A 33 8.95 -14.06 19.18
C VAL A 33 8.74 -14.22 17.68
N LEU A 34 8.66 -15.45 17.16
CA LEU A 34 8.40 -15.70 15.73
C LEU A 34 7.03 -15.19 15.30
N LEU A 35 5.99 -15.39 16.13
CA LEU A 35 4.65 -14.86 15.85
C LEU A 35 4.64 -13.34 15.81
N VAL A 36 5.26 -12.68 16.79
CA VAL A 36 5.40 -11.21 16.82
C VAL A 36 6.19 -10.72 15.61
N ALA A 37 7.33 -11.35 15.31
CA ALA A 37 8.14 -11.00 14.14
C ALA A 37 7.35 -11.13 12.84
N ARG A 38 6.57 -12.22 12.68
CA ARG A 38 5.70 -12.42 11.52
C ARG A 38 4.63 -11.34 11.43
N LEU A 39 3.99 -11.00 12.55
CA LEU A 39 2.97 -9.95 12.60
C LEU A 39 3.56 -8.58 12.24
N VAL A 40 4.71 -8.23 12.82
CA VAL A 40 5.43 -6.99 12.55
C VAL A 40 5.86 -6.93 11.09
N LEU A 41 6.40 -8.00 10.52
CA LEU A 41 6.77 -8.06 9.10
C LEU A 41 5.55 -7.88 8.19
N HIS A 42 4.43 -8.53 8.50
CA HIS A 42 3.17 -8.34 7.78
C HIS A 42 2.67 -6.90 7.88
N ALA A 43 2.69 -6.31 9.07
CA ALA A 43 2.26 -4.93 9.30
C ALA A 43 3.17 -3.93 8.57
N ARG A 44 4.49 -4.11 8.64
CA ARG A 44 5.47 -3.25 7.93
C ARG A 44 5.30 -3.34 6.42
N ARG A 45 5.14 -4.55 5.87
CA ARG A 45 4.86 -4.74 4.42
C ARG A 45 3.58 -4.02 4.01
N ARG A 46 2.51 -4.14 4.81
CA ARG A 46 1.25 -3.41 4.58
C ARG A 46 1.44 -1.89 4.68
N ALA A 47 2.21 -1.41 5.65
CA ALA A 47 2.45 0.02 5.84
C ALA A 47 3.25 0.63 4.70
N VAL A 48 4.32 -0.03 4.24
CA VAL A 48 5.12 0.41 3.08
C VAL A 48 4.26 0.46 1.81
N ARG A 49 3.43 -0.57 1.59
CA ARG A 49 2.46 -0.60 0.49
C ARG A 49 1.46 0.55 0.57
N ARG A 50 0.86 0.79 1.74
CA ARG A 50 -0.06 1.91 1.98
C ARG A 50 0.58 3.27 1.72
N ARG A 51 1.84 3.47 2.11
CA ARG A 51 2.58 4.70 1.81
C ARG A 51 2.84 4.89 0.32
N ALA A 52 3.04 3.82 -0.44
CA ALA A 52 3.15 3.91 -1.89
C ALA A 52 1.81 4.30 -2.53
N LEU A 53 0.72 3.67 -2.11
CA LEU A 53 -0.65 4.00 -2.54
C LEU A 53 -1.01 5.48 -2.25
N GLN A 54 -0.72 5.95 -1.03
CA GLN A 54 -0.98 7.33 -0.62
C GLN A 54 -0.20 8.36 -1.44
N ARG A 55 1.01 8.02 -1.90
CA ARG A 55 1.80 8.91 -2.78
C ARG A 55 1.11 9.14 -4.12
N TRP A 56 0.58 8.08 -4.74
CA TRP A 56 -0.15 8.20 -6.02
C TRP A 56 -1.45 8.97 -5.86
N GLN A 57 -2.21 8.68 -4.82
CA GLN A 57 -3.45 9.41 -4.52
C GLN A 57 -3.17 10.88 -4.19
N GLY A 58 -2.10 11.17 -3.44
CA GLY A 58 -1.67 12.54 -3.15
C GLY A 58 -1.27 13.31 -4.40
N ALA A 59 -0.50 12.68 -5.31
CA ALA A 59 -0.12 13.29 -6.58
C ALA A 59 -1.34 13.57 -7.47
N MET A 60 -2.30 12.63 -7.55
CA MET A 60 -3.55 12.85 -8.29
C MET A 60 -4.37 13.98 -7.67
N ARG A 61 -4.51 14.03 -6.34
CA ARG A 61 -5.21 15.14 -5.65
C ARG A 61 -4.57 16.49 -5.92
N ALA A 62 -3.24 16.57 -5.91
CA ALA A 62 -2.54 17.81 -6.24
C ALA A 62 -2.93 18.32 -7.66
N ILE A 63 -3.04 17.42 -8.65
CA ILE A 63 -3.49 17.77 -10.00
C ILE A 63 -4.98 18.19 -10.03
N LEU A 64 -5.82 17.55 -9.22
CA LEU A 64 -7.25 17.88 -9.10
C LEU A 64 -7.49 19.22 -8.40
N GLU A 65 -6.61 19.62 -7.48
CA GLU A 65 -6.74 20.84 -6.69
C GLU A 65 -5.95 22.03 -7.28
N ASP A 66 -5.06 21.78 -8.25
CA ASP A 66 -4.29 22.82 -8.94
C ASP A 66 -5.20 23.65 -9.85
N SER A 67 -5.72 24.74 -9.29
CA SER A 67 -6.53 25.74 -9.99
C SER A 67 -5.69 26.75 -10.77
N THR A 68 -4.36 26.71 -10.64
CA THR A 68 -3.46 27.66 -11.31
C THR A 68 -3.01 27.16 -12.69
N ALA A 69 -2.94 25.84 -12.87
CA ALA A 69 -2.62 25.21 -14.14
C ALA A 69 -3.80 25.21 -15.11
N ALA A 70 -3.51 25.30 -16.40
CA ALA A 70 -4.53 25.19 -17.44
C ALA A 70 -5.10 23.76 -17.49
N GLY A 71 -6.35 23.61 -17.93
CA GLY A 71 -7.01 22.29 -18.00
C GLY A 71 -6.22 21.25 -18.82
N VAL A 72 -5.59 21.68 -19.92
CA VAL A 72 -4.70 20.84 -20.75
C VAL A 72 -3.49 20.33 -19.95
N GLU A 73 -2.86 21.20 -19.17
CA GLU A 73 -1.69 20.83 -18.35
C GLU A 73 -2.07 19.84 -17.26
N ARG A 74 -3.24 20.02 -16.63
CA ARG A 74 -3.77 19.12 -15.61
C ARG A 74 -4.08 17.75 -16.19
N VAL A 75 -4.72 17.68 -17.36
CA VAL A 75 -5.01 16.42 -18.07
C VAL A 75 -3.71 15.73 -18.52
N ALA A 76 -2.73 16.49 -19.00
CA ALA A 76 -1.41 15.95 -19.34
C ALA A 76 -0.69 15.37 -18.11
N ALA A 77 -0.68 16.10 -16.99
CA ALA A 77 -0.11 15.63 -15.74
C ALA A 77 -0.80 14.36 -15.22
N ALA A 78 -2.14 14.30 -15.29
CA ALA A 78 -2.90 13.11 -14.91
C ALA A 78 -2.59 11.91 -15.82
N SER A 79 -2.46 12.14 -17.12
CA SER A 79 -2.13 11.10 -18.12
C SER A 79 -0.71 10.56 -17.92
N GLU A 80 0.26 11.44 -17.64
CA GLU A 80 1.63 11.04 -17.33
C GLU A 80 1.69 10.26 -16.00
N LEU A 81 0.94 10.71 -14.98
CA LEU A 81 0.85 10.02 -13.69
C LEU A 81 0.32 8.59 -13.86
N LEU A 82 -0.73 8.40 -14.67
CA LEU A 82 -1.26 7.08 -15.01
C LEU A 82 -0.22 6.21 -15.73
N ARG A 83 0.50 6.74 -16.72
CA ARG A 83 1.56 6.00 -17.41
C ARG A 83 2.66 5.57 -16.45
N ARG A 84 3.09 6.46 -15.55
CA ARG A 84 4.10 6.14 -14.52
C ARG A 84 3.60 5.05 -13.55
N ALA A 85 2.32 5.09 -13.19
CA ALA A 85 1.71 4.08 -12.33
C ALA A 85 1.60 2.71 -13.03
N VAL A 86 1.17 2.68 -14.30
CA VAL A 86 1.16 1.46 -15.13
C VAL A 86 2.56 0.90 -15.28
N ARG A 87 3.57 1.73 -15.62
CA ARG A 87 4.96 1.27 -15.84
C ARG A 87 5.58 0.56 -14.64
N GLN A 88 5.20 0.93 -13.42
CA GLN A 88 5.69 0.24 -12.22
C GLN A 88 5.08 -1.15 -12.01
N ARG A 89 3.96 -1.45 -12.68
CA ARG A 89 3.19 -2.68 -12.51
C ARG A 89 3.28 -3.58 -13.73
N ASP A 90 3.13 -2.99 -14.91
CA ASP A 90 3.17 -3.63 -16.21
C ASP A 90 3.98 -2.75 -17.19
N PRO A 91 5.28 -3.05 -17.37
CA PRO A 91 6.15 -2.32 -18.28
C PRO A 91 5.71 -2.42 -19.74
N GLU A 92 5.05 -3.51 -20.16
CA GLU A 92 4.61 -3.71 -21.55
C GLU A 92 3.38 -2.86 -21.86
N ALA A 93 2.44 -2.77 -20.91
CA ALA A 93 1.27 -1.91 -21.04
C ALA A 93 1.63 -0.41 -21.07
N ALA A 94 2.76 -0.01 -20.47
CA ALA A 94 3.20 1.38 -20.46
C ALA A 94 3.69 1.90 -21.82
N VAL A 95 4.03 1.00 -22.76
CA VAL A 95 4.46 1.34 -24.13
C VAL A 95 3.25 1.46 -25.08
N LEU A 96 2.04 1.11 -24.63
CA LEU A 96 0.84 1.24 -25.45
C LEU A 96 0.55 2.72 -25.74
N GLU A 97 0.15 2.99 -26.98
CA GLU A 97 -0.21 4.33 -27.46
C GLU A 97 -1.60 4.34 -28.10
N GLY A 98 -2.19 5.53 -28.19
CA GLY A 98 -3.47 5.77 -28.86
C GLY A 98 -4.59 4.82 -28.41
N ALA A 99 -5.21 4.15 -29.38
CA ALA A 99 -6.33 3.24 -29.15
C ALA A 99 -5.98 2.04 -28.25
N ARG A 100 -4.73 1.54 -28.30
CA ARG A 100 -4.32 0.40 -27.45
C ARG A 100 -4.20 0.82 -26.00
N TRP A 101 -3.72 2.04 -25.76
CA TRP A 101 -3.69 2.63 -24.42
C TRP A 101 -5.10 2.87 -23.88
N ARG A 102 -6.00 3.44 -24.70
CA ARG A 102 -7.42 3.61 -24.36
C ARG A 102 -8.07 2.27 -23.99
N ALA A 103 -7.87 1.24 -24.80
CA ALA A 103 -8.41 -0.09 -24.56
C ALA A 103 -7.88 -0.71 -23.26
N HIS A 104 -6.60 -0.51 -22.94
CA HIS A 104 -6.02 -0.94 -21.68
C HIS A 104 -6.69 -0.25 -20.48
N LEU A 105 -6.90 1.07 -20.55
CA LEU A 105 -7.59 1.82 -19.49
C LEU A 105 -9.06 1.40 -19.32
N ALA A 106 -9.75 1.11 -20.43
CA ALA A 106 -11.12 0.60 -20.41
C ALA A 106 -11.18 -0.79 -19.74
N ALA A 107 -10.18 -1.65 -19.95
CA ALA A 107 -10.11 -2.98 -19.34
C ALA A 107 -9.91 -2.98 -17.81
N LEU A 108 -9.47 -1.87 -17.21
CA LEU A 108 -9.24 -1.76 -15.76
C LEU A 108 -10.54 -1.77 -14.91
N GLY A 109 -11.71 -1.61 -15.51
CA GLY A 109 -12.98 -1.65 -14.78
C GLY A 109 -14.17 -1.27 -15.64
N PRO A 110 -15.40 -1.47 -15.14
CA PRO A 110 -16.62 -1.30 -15.94
C PRO A 110 -16.78 0.16 -16.38
N LEU A 111 -16.56 0.39 -17.67
CA LEU A 111 -16.82 1.65 -18.37
C LEU A 111 -17.42 1.32 -19.75
N PRO A 112 -18.26 2.21 -20.30
CA PRO A 112 -18.64 2.11 -21.70
C PRO A 112 -17.38 2.13 -22.58
N ALA A 113 -17.35 1.31 -23.62
CA ALA A 113 -16.23 1.28 -24.58
C ALA A 113 -16.02 2.65 -25.28
N ASP A 114 -17.09 3.45 -25.34
CA ASP A 114 -17.15 4.76 -25.98
C ASP A 114 -17.14 5.93 -24.98
N ASP A 115 -16.56 5.74 -23.78
CA ASP A 115 -16.48 6.82 -22.79
C ASP A 115 -15.58 7.97 -23.31
N PRO A 116 -16.14 9.18 -23.49
CA PRO A 116 -15.39 10.31 -24.06
C PRO A 116 -14.31 10.82 -23.11
N GLY A 117 -14.42 10.58 -21.80
CA GLY A 117 -13.40 10.94 -20.82
C GLY A 117 -12.10 10.16 -21.02
N LEU A 118 -12.17 8.91 -21.49
CA LEU A 118 -10.98 8.15 -21.87
C LEU A 118 -10.33 8.71 -23.15
N ASP A 119 -11.10 9.26 -24.10
CA ASP A 119 -10.54 9.87 -25.32
C ASP A 119 -9.83 11.16 -24.96
N LEU A 120 -10.45 11.95 -24.09
CA LEU A 120 -9.85 13.18 -23.58
C LEU A 120 -8.58 12.91 -22.77
N LEU A 121 -8.40 11.74 -22.14
CA LEU A 121 -7.13 11.38 -21.51
C LEU A 121 -6.04 10.99 -22.52
N VAL A 122 -6.41 10.39 -23.65
CA VAL A 122 -5.44 10.01 -24.69
C VAL A 122 -5.06 11.21 -25.55
N GLU A 123 -6.04 12.02 -25.93
CA GLU A 123 -5.90 13.14 -26.87
C GLU A 123 -5.69 14.48 -26.18
N GLY A 124 -6.19 14.67 -24.97
CA GLY A 124 -6.15 15.93 -24.22
C GLY A 124 -4.77 16.58 -24.14
N PRO A 125 -3.67 15.84 -23.92
CA PRO A 125 -2.31 16.40 -23.92
C PRO A 125 -1.91 17.03 -25.27
N TRP A 126 -2.55 16.64 -26.37
CA TRP A 126 -2.26 17.12 -27.73
C TRP A 126 -3.26 18.20 -28.20
N ARG A 127 -4.25 18.54 -27.37
CA ARG A 127 -5.23 19.59 -27.71
C ARG A 127 -4.72 20.97 -27.27
N PRO A 128 -4.90 22.01 -28.11
CA PRO A 128 -4.45 23.37 -27.77
C PRO A 128 -5.27 24.01 -26.65
N ARG A 129 -6.53 23.61 -26.49
CA ARG A 129 -7.43 24.04 -25.41
C ARG A 129 -8.45 22.96 -25.12
N LEU A 130 -8.82 22.83 -23.84
CA LEU A 130 -9.91 21.99 -23.36
C LEU A 130 -10.94 22.88 -22.68
N ALA A 131 -12.22 22.55 -22.86
CA ALA A 131 -13.27 23.14 -22.04
C ALA A 131 -13.13 22.66 -20.58
N ASP A 132 -13.62 23.45 -19.63
CA ASP A 132 -13.56 23.08 -18.22
C ASP A 132 -14.34 21.79 -17.94
N THR A 133 -15.49 21.59 -18.58
CA THR A 133 -16.29 20.37 -18.50
C THR A 133 -15.53 19.13 -18.99
N ASP A 134 -14.78 19.25 -20.08
CA ASP A 134 -13.99 18.17 -20.66
C ASP A 134 -12.79 17.84 -19.77
N THR A 135 -12.17 18.88 -19.20
CA THR A 135 -11.08 18.77 -18.24
C THR A 135 -11.55 18.00 -17.00
N GLU A 136 -12.68 18.41 -16.40
CA GLU A 136 -13.25 17.75 -15.23
C GLU A 136 -13.62 16.29 -15.52
N LEU A 137 -14.23 16.02 -16.68
CA LEU A 137 -14.56 14.67 -17.09
C LEU A 137 -13.31 13.79 -17.22
N ALA A 138 -12.29 14.26 -17.93
CA ALA A 138 -11.03 13.55 -18.10
C ALA A 138 -10.34 13.27 -16.75
N LEU A 139 -10.27 14.27 -15.88
CA LEU A 139 -9.68 14.15 -14.55
C LEU A 139 -10.44 13.19 -13.64
N SER A 140 -11.79 13.20 -13.70
CA SER A 140 -12.62 12.25 -12.95
C SER A 140 -12.34 10.80 -13.37
N ARG A 141 -12.25 10.56 -14.70
CA ARG A 141 -11.88 9.24 -15.24
C ARG A 141 -10.46 8.85 -14.87
N ALA A 142 -9.51 9.77 -14.89
CA ALA A 142 -8.14 9.49 -14.51
C ALA A 142 -8.04 9.02 -13.05
N ASN A 143 -8.75 9.70 -12.15
CA ASN A 143 -8.80 9.32 -10.74
C ASN A 143 -9.46 7.95 -10.53
N GLU A 144 -10.59 7.67 -11.17
CA GLU A 144 -11.22 6.35 -11.12
C GLU A 144 -10.30 5.24 -11.64
N ARG A 145 -9.64 5.45 -12.79
CA ARG A 145 -8.72 4.46 -13.37
C ARG A 145 -7.50 4.23 -12.47
N LEU A 146 -6.96 5.29 -11.86
CA LEU A 146 -5.87 5.17 -10.91
C LEU A 146 -6.30 4.34 -9.70
N GLN A 147 -7.47 4.59 -9.14
CA GLN A 147 -7.98 3.81 -8.00
C GLN A 147 -8.13 2.33 -8.36
N ARG A 148 -8.75 2.03 -9.51
CA ARG A 148 -8.87 0.66 -10.01
C ARG A 148 -7.51 0.00 -10.21
N LEU A 149 -6.57 0.68 -10.85
CA LEU A 149 -5.21 0.17 -11.03
C LEU A 149 -4.50 -0.10 -9.69
N LEU A 150 -4.77 0.71 -8.68
CA LEU A 150 -4.21 0.50 -7.34
C LEU A 150 -4.87 -0.68 -6.62
N GLU A 151 -6.17 -0.93 -6.83
CA GLU A 151 -6.93 -2.06 -6.28
C GLU A 151 -6.59 -3.40 -6.95
N THR A 152 -6.48 -3.43 -8.29
CA THR A 152 -6.29 -4.66 -9.06
C THR A 152 -4.96 -5.35 -8.77
N PHE A 153 -3.92 -4.60 -8.36
CA PHE A 153 -2.64 -5.20 -8.00
C PHE A 153 -2.29 -4.92 -6.52
N PRO A 154 -2.40 -5.92 -5.62
CA PRO A 154 -2.16 -5.76 -4.18
C PRO A 154 -0.70 -5.66 -3.75
#